data_AF-A0A952VIZ3-F1
#
_entry.id   AF-A0A952VIZ3-F1
#
_cell.length_a   1.000
_cell.length_b   1.000
_cell.length_c   1.000
_cell.angle_alpha   90.00
_cell.angle_beta   90.00
_cell.angle_gamma   90.00
#
_symmetry.space_group_name_H-M   'P 1'
#
loop_
_entity.id
_entity.type
_entity.pdbx_description
1 polymer ?
#
loop_
_entity_poly.entity_id
_entity_poly.type
_entity_poly.pdbx_seq_one_letter_code
_entity_poly.pdbx_strand_id
1 'polypeptide(L)'
;MNTRTSSLRLIVLAAAAAASTASATTVQWADWTSATTGFSGSASGTIGAVGVTYSGELWGAQTAGGTNYWTPPATYISGTVWNAPPPSDILQFVGGTPNLYTITFSTAVTNPIMAICSLGTPGALSLLTFNQNFNLLSQGPGFFGSGFLNPAASNVLHGSEGYGVIQFVGTMTSISWTDPHPEQWHGIQIALVPAPGAAAILGMGALVATRRRRVA
;
A
#
# COMPACT_ATOMS: atom_id res chain seq x y z
N MET A 1 -4.71 29.11 70.84
CA MET A 1 -3.69 29.59 69.89
C MET A 1 -2.85 28.40 69.48
N ASN A 2 -3.19 27.72 68.37
CA ASN A 2 -2.80 28.02 66.98
C ASN A 2 -1.32 27.63 66.77
N THR A 3 -0.93 26.77 65.84
CA THR A 3 -1.55 26.35 64.57
C THR A 3 -0.82 25.11 64.05
N ARG A 4 -1.59 24.14 63.52
CA ARG A 4 -1.08 23.07 62.65
C ARG A 4 -0.62 23.71 61.34
N THR A 5 0.58 23.38 60.86
CA THR A 5 0.97 23.66 59.47
C THR A 5 1.20 22.35 58.74
N SER A 6 0.15 21.95 58.02
CA SER A 6 0.21 21.04 56.89
C SER A 6 1.12 21.62 55.81
N SER A 7 1.95 20.80 55.19
CA SER A 7 2.59 21.15 53.93
C SER A 7 2.44 19.99 52.96
N LEU A 8 1.61 20.24 51.95
CA LEU A 8 1.29 19.36 50.84
C LEU A 8 2.56 18.80 50.21
N ARG A 9 2.66 17.47 50.09
CA ARG A 9 3.62 16.85 49.18
C ARG A 9 3.02 16.87 47.78
N LEU A 10 3.68 17.63 46.91
CA LEU A 10 3.44 17.71 45.48
C LEU A 10 3.67 16.32 44.85
N ILE A 11 2.59 15.62 44.46
CA ILE A 11 2.71 14.44 43.60
C ILE A 11 2.82 14.96 42.17
N VAL A 12 4.03 14.98 41.64
CA VAL A 12 4.27 15.24 40.22
C VAL A 12 3.84 13.99 39.45
N LEU A 13 2.75 14.12 38.69
CA LEU A 13 2.25 13.11 37.77
C LEU A 13 3.20 13.07 36.56
N ALA A 14 4.15 12.13 36.52
CA ALA A 14 4.94 11.87 35.33
C ALA A 14 4.10 11.03 34.35
N ALA A 15 3.21 11.69 33.60
CA ALA A 15 2.59 11.09 32.43
C ALA A 15 3.66 10.97 31.33
N ALA A 16 4.30 9.80 31.24
CA ALA A 16 5.14 9.46 30.10
C ALA A 16 4.23 9.37 28.86
N ALA A 17 4.11 10.47 28.12
CA ALA A 17 3.57 10.45 26.79
C ALA A 17 4.49 9.55 25.95
N ALA A 18 4.03 8.32 25.68
CA ALA A 18 4.59 7.51 24.61
C ALA A 18 4.25 8.24 23.30
N ALA A 19 5.07 9.22 22.95
CA ALA A 19 5.08 9.74 21.60
C ALA A 19 5.43 8.57 20.69
N SER A 20 4.44 8.07 19.95
CA SER A 20 4.69 7.18 18.82
C SER A 20 5.53 8.00 17.84
N THR A 21 6.85 7.84 17.91
CA THR A 21 7.72 8.31 16.84
C THR A 21 7.20 7.68 15.57
N ALA A 22 6.69 8.49 14.64
CA ALA A 22 6.38 8.06 13.29
C ALA A 22 7.71 7.62 12.66
N SER A 23 8.07 6.35 12.86
CA SER A 23 9.18 5.75 12.16
C SER A 23 8.74 5.56 10.72
N ALA A 24 9.58 6.01 9.79
CA ALA A 24 9.51 5.61 8.40
C ALA A 24 9.34 4.09 8.32
N THR A 25 8.29 3.62 7.65
CA THR A 25 7.96 2.21 7.56
C THR A 25 8.06 1.78 6.11
N THR A 26 8.90 0.79 5.86
CA THR A 26 8.94 0.08 4.58
C THR A 26 7.58 -0.59 4.38
N VAL A 27 6.95 -0.33 3.24
CA VAL A 27 5.67 -0.97 2.92
C VAL A 27 5.93 -2.41 2.51
N GLN A 28 4.98 -3.28 2.82
CA GLN A 28 4.98 -4.66 2.33
C GLN A 28 4.18 -4.69 1.05
N TRP A 29 4.84 -4.97 -0.08
CA TRP A 29 4.18 -5.25 -1.35
C TRP A 29 3.63 -6.67 -1.36
N ALA A 30 2.59 -6.92 -2.15
CA ALA A 30 2.04 -8.25 -2.30
C ALA A 30 3.06 -9.17 -2.99
N ASP A 31 3.30 -10.31 -2.34
CA ASP A 31 3.97 -11.46 -2.91
C ASP A 31 2.89 -12.31 -3.60
N TRP A 32 2.77 -12.15 -4.92
CA TRP A 32 1.84 -12.94 -5.72
C TRP A 32 2.49 -14.29 -5.99
N THR A 33 1.80 -15.38 -5.65
CA THR A 33 2.36 -16.74 -5.78
C THR A 33 1.67 -17.55 -6.87
N SER A 34 0.51 -17.09 -7.34
CA SER A 34 -0.23 -17.72 -8.43
C SER A 34 -1.09 -16.72 -9.18
N ALA A 35 -1.29 -16.97 -10.48
CA ALA A 35 -2.18 -16.21 -11.34
C ALA A 35 -2.80 -17.11 -12.41
N THR A 36 -4.02 -16.79 -12.80
CA THR A 36 -4.73 -17.36 -13.95
C THR A 36 -5.14 -16.21 -14.85
N THR A 37 -4.65 -16.18 -16.09
CA THR A 37 -4.98 -15.13 -17.09
C THR A 37 -6.28 -15.42 -17.83
N GLY A 38 -6.89 -14.39 -18.40
CA GLY A 38 -8.12 -14.46 -19.21
C GLY A 38 -9.22 -13.54 -18.68
N PHE A 39 -10.39 -13.57 -19.33
CA PHE A 39 -11.55 -12.75 -18.98
C PHE A 39 -12.12 -13.01 -17.57
N SER A 40 -11.95 -14.24 -17.08
CA SER A 40 -12.25 -14.63 -15.68
C SER A 40 -10.95 -14.98 -14.96
N GLY A 41 -9.99 -14.07 -15.05
CA GLY A 41 -8.69 -14.20 -14.41
C GLY A 41 -8.74 -14.06 -12.89
N SER A 42 -7.65 -14.49 -12.27
CA SER A 42 -7.46 -14.38 -10.82
C SER A 42 -5.97 -14.36 -10.46
N ALA A 43 -5.65 -13.88 -9.27
CA ALA A 43 -4.33 -14.04 -8.68
C ALA A 43 -4.46 -14.19 -7.16
N SER A 44 -3.48 -14.82 -6.52
CA SER A 44 -3.44 -14.92 -5.06
C SER A 44 -2.03 -14.83 -4.51
N GLY A 45 -1.94 -14.34 -3.27
CA GLY A 45 -0.68 -14.02 -2.63
C GLY A 45 -0.86 -13.60 -1.18
N THR A 46 0.19 -12.99 -0.64
CA THR A 46 0.16 -12.43 0.72
C THR A 46 0.82 -11.06 0.78
N ILE A 47 0.36 -10.23 1.73
CA ILE A 47 1.01 -9.00 2.14
C ILE A 47 1.34 -9.15 3.63
N GLY A 48 2.56 -9.60 3.93
CA GLY A 48 2.91 -10.02 5.29
C GLY A 48 2.01 -11.17 5.75
N ALA A 49 1.21 -10.95 6.79
CA ALA A 49 0.26 -11.96 7.31
C ALA A 49 -1.14 -11.88 6.68
N VAL A 50 -1.41 -10.89 5.83
CA VAL A 50 -2.72 -10.69 5.19
C VAL A 50 -2.75 -11.45 3.86
N GLY A 51 -3.70 -12.36 3.69
CA GLY A 51 -3.97 -12.97 2.39
C GLY A 51 -4.57 -11.95 1.44
N VAL A 52 -4.14 -11.95 0.18
CA VAL A 52 -4.66 -11.06 -0.87
C VAL A 52 -5.02 -11.85 -2.11
N THR A 53 -6.17 -11.54 -2.69
CA THR A 53 -6.64 -12.15 -3.94
C THR A 53 -7.08 -11.09 -4.92
N TYR A 54 -6.92 -11.40 -6.20
CA TYR A 54 -7.45 -10.63 -7.32
C TYR A 54 -8.49 -11.47 -8.08
N SER A 55 -9.55 -10.81 -8.57
CA SER A 55 -10.52 -11.38 -9.51
C SER A 55 -10.96 -10.34 -10.54
N GLY A 56 -11.10 -10.77 -11.80
CA GLY A 56 -11.51 -9.95 -12.92
C GLY A 56 -10.77 -10.37 -14.19
N GLU A 57 -10.82 -9.57 -15.24
CA GLU A 57 -9.98 -9.83 -16.42
C GLU A 57 -8.49 -9.66 -16.05
N LEU A 58 -7.65 -10.62 -16.44
CA LEU A 58 -6.21 -10.54 -16.21
C LEU A 58 -5.48 -10.86 -17.51
N TRP A 59 -4.80 -9.86 -18.08
CA TRP A 59 -4.05 -10.05 -19.32
C TRP A 59 -2.78 -10.86 -19.09
N GLY A 60 -2.06 -10.54 -18.02
CA GLY A 60 -0.80 -11.19 -17.67
C GLY A 60 -0.48 -11.00 -16.19
N ALA A 61 0.49 -11.77 -15.70
CA ALA A 61 1.08 -11.55 -14.39
C ALA A 61 2.52 -12.04 -14.38
N GLN A 62 3.35 -11.41 -13.54
CA GLN A 62 4.59 -12.01 -13.07
C GLN A 62 4.40 -12.31 -11.58
N THR A 63 4.68 -13.54 -11.15
CA THR A 63 4.57 -14.01 -9.76
C THR A 63 5.88 -14.61 -9.25
N ALA A 64 6.92 -14.60 -10.10
CA ALA A 64 8.25 -15.12 -9.79
C ALA A 64 9.25 -14.60 -10.84
N GLY A 65 10.01 -13.55 -10.49
CA GLY A 65 10.93 -12.90 -11.41
C GLY A 65 10.23 -12.23 -12.61
N GLY A 66 10.97 -12.02 -13.70
CA GLY A 66 10.48 -11.39 -14.93
C GLY A 66 11.15 -10.04 -15.23
N THR A 67 10.47 -9.22 -16.03
CA THR A 67 10.91 -7.86 -16.37
C THR A 67 10.58 -6.91 -15.24
N ASN A 68 11.58 -6.21 -14.72
CA ASN A 68 11.37 -5.14 -13.75
C ASN A 68 10.75 -3.90 -14.42
N TYR A 69 9.42 -3.75 -14.33
CA TYR A 69 8.69 -2.57 -14.80
C TYR A 69 8.68 -1.41 -13.79
N TRP A 70 9.12 -1.64 -12.56
CA TRP A 70 9.10 -0.67 -11.46
C TRP A 70 10.35 0.21 -11.45
N THR A 71 10.69 0.77 -12.60
CA THR A 71 11.87 1.62 -12.81
C THR A 71 11.49 2.94 -13.47
N PRO A 72 12.11 4.07 -13.07
CA PRO A 72 13.04 4.21 -11.94
C PRO A 72 12.32 4.04 -10.59
N PRO A 73 12.98 3.40 -9.59
CA PRO A 73 12.35 3.17 -8.27
C PRO A 73 11.86 4.45 -7.58
N ALA A 74 12.51 5.59 -7.84
CA ALA A 74 12.17 6.88 -7.27
C ALA A 74 10.73 7.33 -7.57
N THR A 75 10.15 6.89 -8.69
CA THR A 75 8.75 7.18 -9.07
C THR A 75 7.74 6.58 -8.09
N TYR A 76 8.12 5.48 -7.43
CA TYR A 76 7.27 4.71 -6.54
C TYR A 76 7.55 4.97 -5.06
N ILE A 77 8.32 6.02 -4.75
CA ILE A 77 8.69 6.41 -3.39
C ILE A 77 8.02 7.76 -3.05
N SER A 78 7.58 7.90 -1.80
CA SER A 78 6.94 9.10 -1.25
C SER A 78 7.26 9.24 0.25
N GLY A 79 6.69 10.25 0.93
CA GLY A 79 6.80 10.36 2.40
C GLY A 79 6.20 9.17 3.16
N THR A 80 5.23 8.46 2.56
CA THR A 80 4.57 7.28 3.16
C THR A 80 5.17 5.96 2.65
N VAL A 81 5.72 5.93 1.44
CA VAL A 81 6.19 4.71 0.75
C VAL A 81 7.69 4.81 0.52
N TRP A 82 8.48 4.00 1.24
CA TRP A 82 9.94 4.15 1.28
C TRP A 82 10.70 3.17 0.39
N ASN A 83 9.99 2.31 -0.34
CA ASN A 83 10.54 1.31 -1.23
C ASN A 83 9.60 1.10 -2.43
N ALA A 84 10.17 1.06 -3.64
CA ALA A 84 9.43 0.66 -4.83
C ALA A 84 8.96 -0.81 -4.73
N PRO A 85 7.97 -1.22 -5.54
CA PRO A 85 7.64 -2.63 -5.71
C PRO A 85 8.89 -3.47 -6.02
N PRO A 86 8.91 -4.76 -5.62
CA PRO A 86 10.02 -5.64 -5.97
C PRO A 86 10.14 -5.75 -7.50
N PRO A 87 11.31 -6.13 -8.05
CA PRO A 87 11.46 -6.34 -9.48
C PRO A 87 10.54 -7.43 -10.06
N SER A 88 10.11 -8.36 -9.22
CA SER A 88 9.07 -9.36 -9.50
C SER A 88 7.68 -8.79 -9.20
N ASP A 89 6.62 -9.54 -9.49
CA ASP A 89 5.28 -9.23 -8.98
C ASP A 89 4.62 -8.00 -9.60
N ILE A 90 3.84 -8.28 -10.64
CA ILE A 90 2.98 -7.31 -11.31
C ILE A 90 1.74 -8.03 -11.84
N LEU A 91 0.57 -7.48 -11.58
CA LEU A 91 -0.65 -7.86 -12.29
C LEU A 91 -0.82 -6.93 -13.49
N GLN A 92 -1.11 -7.49 -14.66
CA GLN A 92 -1.11 -6.77 -15.93
C GLN A 92 -2.49 -6.84 -16.57
N PHE A 93 -2.92 -5.72 -17.13
CA PHE A 93 -4.29 -5.50 -17.57
C PHE A 93 -4.31 -4.89 -18.96
N VAL A 94 -5.46 -5.06 -19.60
CA VAL A 94 -5.89 -4.30 -20.77
C VAL A 94 -7.14 -3.55 -20.36
N GLY A 95 -7.24 -2.30 -20.81
CA GLY A 95 -8.42 -1.47 -20.61
C GLY A 95 -9.39 -1.57 -21.78
N GLY A 96 -10.51 -0.86 -21.67
CA GLY A 96 -11.53 -0.79 -22.70
C GLY A 96 -12.64 -1.82 -22.52
N THR A 97 -12.69 -2.48 -21.37
CA THR A 97 -13.76 -3.40 -21.01
C THR A 97 -14.54 -2.85 -19.81
N PRO A 98 -15.86 -3.08 -19.71
CA PRO A 98 -16.64 -2.69 -18.54
C PRO A 98 -16.40 -3.66 -17.35
N ASN A 99 -15.31 -4.43 -17.38
CA ASN A 99 -15.04 -5.45 -16.38
C ASN A 99 -14.75 -4.81 -15.02
N LEU A 100 -15.21 -5.50 -13.97
CA LEU A 100 -14.94 -5.12 -12.60
C LEU A 100 -13.70 -5.87 -12.12
N TYR A 101 -12.63 -5.12 -11.86
CA TYR A 101 -11.38 -5.60 -11.29
C TYR A 101 -11.49 -5.49 -9.77
N THR A 102 -11.17 -6.54 -9.02
CA THR A 102 -11.30 -6.51 -7.55
C THR A 102 -10.11 -7.14 -6.85
N ILE A 103 -9.53 -6.40 -5.91
CA ILE A 103 -8.61 -6.90 -4.88
C ILE A 103 -9.40 -7.14 -3.61
N THR A 104 -9.19 -8.30 -2.97
CA THR A 104 -9.80 -8.67 -1.68
C THR A 104 -8.73 -9.07 -0.69
N PHE A 105 -8.90 -8.63 0.56
CA PHE A 105 -8.01 -8.91 1.67
C PHE A 105 -8.68 -9.90 2.65
N SER A 106 -7.91 -10.82 3.22
CA SER A 106 -8.42 -11.82 4.18
C SER A 106 -8.89 -11.21 5.50
N THR A 107 -8.48 -9.98 5.78
CA THR A 107 -8.88 -9.17 6.95
C THR A 107 -9.06 -7.72 6.51
N ALA A 108 -9.77 -6.91 7.31
CA ALA A 108 -9.84 -5.49 7.06
C ALA A 108 -8.44 -4.84 7.15
N VAL A 109 -8.10 -4.02 6.16
CA VAL A 109 -6.82 -3.29 6.06
C VAL A 109 -7.08 -1.79 6.03
N THR A 110 -6.14 -1.01 6.54
CA THR A 110 -6.25 0.46 6.60
C THR A 110 -5.30 1.11 5.62
N ASN A 111 -5.82 2.06 4.85
CA ASN A 111 -5.12 2.87 3.86
C ASN A 111 -4.19 2.06 2.93
N PRO A 112 -4.70 1.00 2.25
CA PRO A 112 -3.90 0.23 1.31
C PRO A 112 -3.33 1.11 0.19
N ILE A 113 -2.20 0.69 -0.35
CA ILE A 113 -1.43 1.41 -1.35
C ILE A 113 -1.49 0.65 -2.68
N MET A 114 -1.57 1.36 -3.79
CA MET A 114 -1.48 0.80 -5.13
C MET A 114 -0.42 1.54 -5.95
N ALA A 115 0.56 0.80 -6.46
CA ALA A 115 1.48 1.27 -7.48
C ALA A 115 0.88 1.06 -8.86
N ILE A 116 1.13 2.01 -9.76
CA ILE A 116 0.56 2.05 -11.11
C ILE A 116 1.71 2.20 -12.10
N CYS A 117 1.73 1.33 -13.10
CA CYS A 117 2.71 1.32 -14.17
C CYS A 117 2.01 1.51 -15.52
N SER A 118 2.40 2.55 -16.25
CA SER A 118 2.02 2.77 -17.65
C SER A 118 0.51 2.98 -17.88
N LEU A 119 -0.18 3.75 -17.03
CA LEU A 119 -1.60 4.03 -17.22
C LEU A 119 -1.84 5.02 -18.36
N GLY A 120 -2.60 4.61 -19.37
CA GLY A 120 -2.81 5.29 -20.65
C GLY A 120 -1.62 5.15 -21.59
N THR A 121 -1.66 5.89 -22.68
CA THR A 121 -0.56 5.96 -23.67
C THR A 121 -0.25 7.43 -23.96
N PRO A 122 0.92 7.79 -24.52
CA PRO A 122 1.22 9.18 -24.80
C PRO A 122 0.18 9.78 -25.76
N GLY A 123 -0.51 10.83 -25.31
CA GLY A 123 -1.52 11.54 -26.11
C GLY A 123 -2.93 10.95 -26.08
N ALA A 124 -3.17 9.82 -25.40
CA ALA A 124 -4.52 9.32 -25.13
C ALA A 124 -4.69 8.92 -23.66
N LEU A 125 -5.72 9.47 -23.03
CA LEU A 125 -6.00 9.23 -21.62
C LEU A 125 -6.66 7.86 -21.41
N SER A 126 -6.15 7.12 -20.43
CA SER A 126 -6.90 6.04 -19.78
C SER A 126 -7.42 6.52 -18.42
N LEU A 127 -8.40 5.79 -17.87
CA LEU A 127 -9.06 6.14 -16.61
C LEU A 127 -9.36 4.90 -15.80
N LEU A 128 -9.01 4.96 -14.52
CA LEU A 128 -9.45 4.02 -13.50
C LEU A 128 -10.50 4.70 -12.61
N THR A 129 -11.67 4.07 -12.47
CA THR A 129 -12.72 4.52 -11.54
C THR A 129 -12.85 3.54 -10.39
N PHE A 130 -12.48 3.97 -9.19
CA PHE A 130 -12.48 3.14 -7.98
C PHE A 130 -13.78 3.26 -7.19
N ASN A 131 -14.10 2.23 -6.42
CA ASN A 131 -15.15 2.28 -5.39
C ASN A 131 -14.70 2.92 -4.06
N GLN A 132 -13.43 3.33 -3.97
CA GLN A 132 -12.82 3.96 -2.81
C GLN A 132 -12.17 5.29 -3.19
N ASN A 133 -12.16 6.23 -2.25
CA ASN A 133 -11.38 7.46 -2.40
C ASN A 133 -9.89 7.18 -2.23
N PHE A 134 -9.04 7.95 -2.91
CA PHE A 134 -7.60 7.85 -2.81
C PHE A 134 -6.90 9.22 -2.78
N ASN A 135 -5.65 9.21 -2.35
CA ASN A 135 -4.70 10.30 -2.50
C ASN A 135 -3.56 9.86 -3.42
N LEU A 136 -3.14 10.72 -4.35
CA LEU A 136 -1.90 10.52 -5.10
C LEU A 136 -0.71 10.84 -4.20
N LEU A 137 0.21 9.89 -4.02
CA LEU A 137 1.37 10.03 -3.14
C LEU A 137 2.65 10.38 -3.90
N SER A 138 2.84 9.82 -5.09
CA SER A 138 3.97 10.09 -5.96
C SER A 138 3.59 9.88 -7.42
N GLN A 139 4.32 10.55 -8.31
CA GLN A 139 4.33 10.27 -9.74
C GLN A 139 5.67 10.69 -10.35
N GLY A 140 5.97 10.20 -11.54
CA GLY A 140 7.22 10.48 -12.22
C GLY A 140 7.37 9.68 -13.52
N PRO A 141 8.56 9.71 -14.15
CA PRO A 141 8.83 8.87 -15.30
C PRO A 141 8.80 7.39 -14.94
N GLY A 142 8.61 6.52 -15.92
CA GLY A 142 8.58 5.08 -15.75
C GLY A 142 9.26 4.34 -16.88
N PHE A 143 8.97 3.05 -16.97
CA PHE A 143 9.68 2.12 -17.85
C PHE A 143 9.58 2.51 -19.33
N PHE A 144 8.40 2.93 -19.81
CA PHE A 144 8.15 3.23 -21.23
C PHE A 144 8.12 4.73 -21.56
N GLY A 145 8.16 5.62 -20.57
CA GLY A 145 8.08 7.05 -20.83
C GLY A 145 7.99 7.94 -19.60
N SER A 146 7.62 9.20 -19.83
CA SER A 146 7.56 10.22 -18.79
C SER A 146 6.22 10.96 -18.80
N GLY A 147 5.13 10.20 -18.89
CA GLY A 147 3.79 10.73 -18.82
C GLY A 147 3.38 11.13 -17.40
N PHE A 148 2.08 11.20 -17.14
CA PHE A 148 1.57 11.70 -15.86
C PHE A 148 0.35 10.94 -15.35
N LEU A 149 0.16 11.01 -14.04
CA LEU A 149 -1.07 10.64 -13.35
C LEU A 149 -1.78 11.90 -12.87
N ASN A 150 -3.09 11.97 -13.08
CA ASN A 150 -3.91 13.10 -12.67
C ASN A 150 -5.19 12.64 -11.96
N PRO A 151 -5.36 12.90 -10.66
CA PRO A 151 -6.61 12.65 -9.95
C PRO A 151 -7.69 13.61 -10.46
N ALA A 152 -8.63 13.09 -11.26
CA ALA A 152 -9.71 13.90 -11.82
C ALA A 152 -10.89 14.09 -10.84
N ALA A 153 -11.03 13.15 -9.89
CA ALA A 153 -11.95 13.21 -8.76
C ALA A 153 -11.37 12.40 -7.58
N SER A 154 -12.07 12.34 -6.45
CA SER A 154 -11.58 11.63 -5.26
C SER A 154 -11.39 10.13 -5.47
N ASN A 155 -12.11 9.53 -6.42
CA ASN A 155 -12.07 8.11 -6.77
C ASN A 155 -11.82 7.86 -8.27
N VAL A 156 -11.39 8.87 -9.02
CA VAL A 156 -11.13 8.76 -10.46
C VAL A 156 -9.70 9.20 -10.76
N LEU A 157 -8.92 8.30 -11.36
CA LEU A 157 -7.54 8.54 -11.76
C LEU A 157 -7.41 8.53 -13.28
N HIS A 158 -6.90 9.60 -13.86
CA HIS A 158 -6.49 9.63 -15.27
C HIS A 158 -4.99 9.32 -15.39
N GLY A 159 -4.61 8.66 -16.48
CA GLY A 159 -3.22 8.50 -16.89
C GLY A 159 -3.04 8.78 -18.38
N SER A 160 -1.91 9.39 -18.74
CA SER A 160 -1.35 9.34 -20.10
C SER A 160 0.08 8.89 -19.94
N GLU A 161 0.35 7.60 -20.20
CA GLU A 161 1.64 6.96 -19.91
C GLU A 161 2.09 7.23 -18.46
N GLY A 162 1.17 7.07 -17.52
CA GLY A 162 1.29 7.52 -16.15
C GLY A 162 1.88 6.48 -15.20
N TYR A 163 2.71 6.94 -14.27
CA TYR A 163 3.37 6.09 -13.27
C TYR A 163 3.34 6.75 -11.90
N GLY A 164 3.22 5.93 -10.85
CA GLY A 164 3.26 6.45 -9.48
C GLY A 164 2.57 5.55 -8.48
N VAL A 165 2.21 6.16 -7.35
CA VAL A 165 1.58 5.46 -6.22
C VAL A 165 0.39 6.26 -5.71
N ILE A 166 -0.72 5.57 -5.49
CA ILE A 166 -1.90 6.09 -4.80
C ILE A 166 -2.10 5.35 -3.47
N GLN A 167 -2.77 6.02 -2.53
CA GLN A 167 -3.20 5.42 -1.27
C GLN A 167 -4.70 5.60 -1.11
N PHE A 168 -5.41 4.50 -0.91
CA PHE A 168 -6.83 4.54 -0.58
C PHE A 168 -7.05 5.07 0.83
N VAL A 169 -8.22 5.66 1.08
CA VAL A 169 -8.54 6.26 2.37
C VAL A 169 -9.55 5.40 3.12
N GLY A 170 -9.23 5.05 4.36
CA GLY A 170 -10.12 4.34 5.28
C GLY A 170 -9.74 2.88 5.50
N THR A 171 -10.68 2.13 6.08
CA THR A 171 -10.52 0.70 6.37
C THR A 171 -11.47 -0.10 5.48
N MET A 172 -10.93 -1.12 4.80
CA MET A 172 -11.66 -1.88 3.78
C MET A 172 -11.21 -3.34 3.74
N THR A 173 -12.07 -4.20 3.20
CA THR A 173 -11.74 -5.61 2.89
C THR A 173 -11.57 -5.83 1.40
N SER A 174 -11.95 -4.87 0.56
CA SER A 174 -11.76 -4.93 -0.88
C SER A 174 -11.61 -3.55 -1.52
N ILE A 175 -10.96 -3.52 -2.67
CA ILE A 175 -10.91 -2.39 -3.59
C ILE A 175 -11.36 -2.92 -4.94
N SER A 176 -12.29 -2.22 -5.58
CA SER A 176 -12.74 -2.53 -6.93
C SER A 176 -12.62 -1.31 -7.83
N TRP A 177 -12.33 -1.54 -9.10
CA TRP A 177 -12.30 -0.49 -10.11
C TRP A 177 -12.79 -0.99 -11.46
N THR A 178 -13.07 -0.04 -12.34
CA THR A 178 -13.31 -0.27 -13.78
C THR A 178 -12.27 0.48 -14.59
N ASP A 179 -11.98 -0.05 -15.78
CA ASP A 179 -11.09 0.55 -16.78
C ASP A 179 -11.77 0.57 -18.17
N PRO A 180 -12.70 1.51 -18.39
CA PRO A 180 -13.54 1.52 -19.58
C PRO A 180 -12.85 2.08 -20.83
N HIS A 181 -11.64 2.65 -20.72
CA HIS A 181 -10.96 3.28 -21.85
C HIS A 181 -9.97 2.32 -22.51
N PRO A 182 -9.92 2.24 -23.85
CA PRO A 182 -8.98 1.36 -24.52
C PRO A 182 -7.53 1.63 -24.09
N GLU A 183 -6.92 0.59 -23.55
CA GLU A 183 -5.54 0.61 -23.08
C GLU A 183 -4.91 -0.74 -23.36
N GLN A 184 -3.76 -0.74 -24.03
CA GLN A 184 -3.15 -1.97 -24.51
C GLN A 184 -2.36 -2.71 -23.43
N TRP A 185 -1.92 -1.98 -22.40
CA TRP A 185 -1.18 -2.54 -21.29
C TRP A 185 -1.05 -1.54 -20.15
N HIS A 186 -1.36 -1.97 -18.94
CA HIS A 186 -0.83 -1.36 -17.73
C HIS A 186 -0.61 -2.41 -16.65
N GLY A 187 0.12 -2.03 -15.62
CA GLY A 187 0.39 -2.89 -14.48
C GLY A 187 0.06 -2.25 -13.15
N ILE A 188 -0.31 -3.07 -12.18
CA ILE A 188 -0.49 -2.64 -10.79
C ILE A 188 0.26 -3.54 -9.81
N GLN A 189 0.50 -2.99 -8.64
CA GLN A 189 0.88 -3.75 -7.45
C GLN A 189 0.23 -3.14 -6.21
N ILE A 190 -0.05 -3.96 -5.19
CA ILE A 190 -0.69 -3.55 -3.94
C ILE A 190 0.28 -3.67 -2.78
N ALA A 191 0.22 -2.73 -1.84
CA ALA A 191 0.98 -2.76 -0.60
C ALA A 191 0.14 -2.39 0.62
N LEU A 192 0.66 -2.81 1.79
CA LEU A 192 0.19 -2.39 3.10
C LEU A 192 1.35 -1.79 3.90
N VAL A 193 1.01 -0.83 4.74
CA VAL A 193 1.89 -0.37 5.81
C VAL A 193 1.81 -1.39 6.96
N PRO A 194 2.94 -1.94 7.44
CA PRO A 194 2.94 -2.82 8.61
C PRO A 194 2.27 -2.15 9.82
N ALA A 195 1.39 -2.89 10.51
CA ALA A 195 0.78 -2.39 11.73
C ALA A 195 1.87 -2.07 12.78
N PRO A 196 1.76 -0.96 13.55
CA PRO A 196 2.77 -0.55 14.53
C PRO A 196 3.17 -1.64 15.55
N GLY A 197 2.30 -2.62 15.81
CA GLY A 197 2.57 -3.75 16.70
C GLY A 197 3.59 -4.77 16.17
N ALA A 198 3.79 -4.87 14.86
CA ALA A 198 4.73 -5.84 14.28
C ALA A 198 6.19 -5.54 14.65
N ALA A 199 6.56 -4.26 14.81
CA ALA A 199 7.88 -3.84 15.26
C ALA A 199 8.05 -3.91 16.80
N ALA A 200 6.97 -3.71 17.56
CA ALA A 200 7.01 -3.62 19.02
C ALA A 200 7.18 -4.97 19.75
N ILE A 201 6.74 -6.08 19.15
CA ILE A 201 6.83 -7.41 19.79
C ILE A 201 8.29 -7.87 19.93
N LEU A 202 9.20 -7.44 19.04
CA LEU A 202 10.63 -7.72 19.15
C LEU A 202 11.30 -6.97 20.30
N GLY A 203 10.80 -5.78 20.69
CA GLY A 203 11.36 -4.98 21.79
C GLY A 203 10.93 -5.42 23.18
N MET A 204 9.70 -5.91 23.33
CA MET A 204 9.14 -6.32 24.64
C MET A 204 9.74 -7.64 25.16
N GLY A 205 10.21 -8.52 24.27
CA GLY A 205 10.91 -9.75 24.66
C GLY A 205 12.21 -9.51 25.43
N ALA A 206 12.92 -8.42 25.13
CA ALA A 206 14.18 -8.07 25.79
C ALA A 206 13.98 -7.49 27.21
N LEU A 207 12.84 -6.84 27.48
CA LEU A 207 12.53 -6.24 28.78
C LEU A 207 11.99 -7.25 29.79
N VAL A 208 11.35 -8.34 29.35
CA VAL A 208 10.87 -9.41 30.26
C VAL A 208 12.00 -10.36 30.67
N ALA A 209 13.01 -10.56 29.81
CA ALA A 209 14.16 -11.43 30.12
C ALA A 209 15.12 -10.86 31.19
N THR A 210 15.10 -9.54 31.43
CA THR A 210 16.01 -8.89 32.40
C THR A 210 15.46 -8.81 33.83
N ARG A 211 14.19 -9.12 34.07
CA ARG A 211 13.58 -9.04 35.42
C ARG A 211 13.62 -10.34 36.23
N ARG A 212 14.18 -11.43 35.69
CA ARG A 212 14.38 -12.70 36.40
C ARG A 212 15.85 -13.02 36.60
N ARG A 213 16.55 -12.26 37.45
CA ARG A 213 17.74 -12.74 38.20
C ARG A 213 18.14 -11.73 39.27
N ARG A 214 17.72 -11.99 40.51
CA ARG A 214 18.56 -12.05 41.73
C ARG A 214 17.66 -12.09 42.97
N VAL A 215 17.45 -13.29 43.49
CA VAL A 215 17.24 -13.53 44.92
C VAL A 215 18.25 -14.61 45.29
N ALA A 216 19.30 -14.19 46.00
CA ALA A 216 20.15 -14.93 46.91
C ALA A 216 21.13 -13.91 47.52
#